data_AF-G3MNT2-F1
#
_entry.id   AF-G3MNT2-F1
#
_cell.length_a   1.000
_cell.length_b   1.000
_cell.length_c   1.000
_cell.angle_alpha   90.00
_cell.angle_beta   90.00
_cell.angle_gamma   90.00
#
_symmetry.space_group_name_H-M   'P 1'
#
loop_
_entity.id
_entity.type
_entity.pdbx_description
1 polymer ?
#
loop_
_entity_poly.entity_id
_entity_poly.type
_entity_poly.pdbx_seq_one_letter_code
_entity_poly.pdbx_strand_id
1 'polypeptide(L)'
;MSNSLEVAVVLHTDANKAAVSTQLVSLEADCPLEPKSVTVIPEVHTGTCTLRARASVMLSFEMDQDTKYLQQNLEVAASRIKRRLVPDVLALQLDGSGVLMRRNSPEKALSDLVDQSGDGGRQRRLKNNQLGILSFAVLVQSTGEAAVEACGKAYTPVIHYQRRVFQSSSVVLPLDVVATVGVDDPVPDVIDLLAQELANQVDQMVCCIARFSKAGSVCSAEPFHFWPAECGHWITVVYPSGIPQDSLISCRRELHRLLLLPEDRPYFRKTNAYAFPDDLASEPYLRNVHVGLSPPTGCEVRLVSGQYKYRHYQQDRMDDNGWGCAYRSLQTIVSWFQLQGYTECATPSHREIQQILVDIGDKPASFVGSRQWIGSQEVGYCLNKLLDVECRTMFVSSGADMPSKSRELLAHFEKHGTPVMIGGGMLAHTIIGIAFDSKTGDSHYLVLDPHYTGAEELSTVQNKGWCGWKGANFWDQNSFYNLCLPQRPTAI
;
A
#
# COMPACT_ATOMS: atom_id res chain seq x y z
N MET A 1 -13.59 27.41 18.44
CA MET A 1 -14.29 27.59 17.15
C MET A 1 -13.53 26.76 16.13
N SER A 2 -14.12 25.64 15.73
CA SER A 2 -13.50 24.64 14.88
C SER A 2 -13.51 25.10 13.43
N ASN A 3 -12.34 25.41 12.88
CA ASN A 3 -12.19 25.50 11.42
C ASN A 3 -12.07 24.07 10.89
N SER A 4 -13.19 23.54 10.41
CA SER A 4 -13.21 22.41 9.47
C SER A 4 -12.49 22.86 8.21
N LEU A 5 -11.27 22.33 8.00
CA LEU A 5 -10.59 22.42 6.72
C LEU A 5 -11.41 21.62 5.71
N GLU A 6 -12.17 22.31 4.88
CA GLU A 6 -12.74 21.75 3.66
C GLU A 6 -11.57 21.41 2.74
N VAL A 7 -11.23 20.11 2.69
CA VAL A 7 -10.26 19.59 1.73
C VAL A 7 -10.98 19.51 0.39
N ALA A 8 -10.83 20.56 -0.43
CA ALA A 8 -11.33 20.56 -1.80
C ALA A 8 -10.45 19.64 -2.65
N VAL A 9 -10.97 18.45 -2.94
CA VAL A 9 -10.36 17.50 -3.87
C VAL A 9 -11.04 17.68 -5.22
N VAL A 10 -10.24 17.93 -6.25
CA VAL A 10 -10.72 18.04 -7.63
C VAL A 10 -11.07 16.65 -8.14
N LEU A 11 -12.34 16.29 -8.05
CA LEU A 11 -12.90 15.06 -8.63
C LEU A 11 -13.63 15.42 -9.93
N HIS A 12 -13.24 14.75 -11.02
CA HIS A 12 -13.91 14.87 -12.30
C HIS A 12 -15.09 13.90 -12.34
N THR A 13 -16.31 14.40 -12.21
CA THR A 13 -17.52 13.62 -12.50
C THR A 13 -18.01 13.97 -13.90
N ASP A 14 -18.40 12.96 -14.68
CA ASP A 14 -19.34 13.20 -15.78
C ASP A 14 -20.64 13.71 -15.13
N ALA A 15 -21.20 14.80 -15.66
CA ALA A 15 -22.16 15.66 -14.96
C ALA A 15 -23.49 14.98 -14.54
N ASN A 16 -23.64 13.68 -14.82
CA ASN A 16 -24.86 12.89 -14.61
C ASN A 16 -24.66 11.58 -13.81
N LYS A 17 -23.46 11.26 -13.28
CA LYS A 17 -23.23 9.97 -12.58
C LYS A 17 -22.53 10.14 -11.22
N ALA A 18 -22.99 9.39 -10.23
CA ALA A 18 -22.43 9.34 -8.86
C ALA A 18 -21.13 8.50 -8.76
N ALA A 19 -20.69 7.88 -9.86
CA ALA A 19 -19.46 7.11 -9.93
C ALA A 19 -18.23 8.03 -9.99
N VAL A 20 -17.26 7.79 -9.10
CA VAL A 20 -15.96 8.49 -9.08
C VAL A 20 -14.90 7.54 -9.61
N SER A 21 -14.40 7.79 -10.82
CA SER A 21 -13.27 7.03 -11.34
C SER A 21 -11.94 7.57 -10.82
N THR A 22 -10.99 6.65 -10.69
CA THR A 22 -9.59 6.96 -10.42
C THR A 22 -9.05 7.79 -11.59
N GLN A 23 -8.52 8.99 -11.33
CA GLN A 23 -7.68 9.63 -12.33
C GLN A 23 -6.39 8.81 -12.42
N LEU A 24 -6.27 8.04 -13.48
CA LEU A 24 -5.07 7.31 -13.86
C LEU A 24 -4.05 8.36 -14.31
N VAL A 25 -3.12 8.74 -13.43
CA VAL A 25 -2.08 9.72 -13.76
C VAL A 25 -0.90 8.97 -14.39
N SER A 26 -0.87 8.96 -15.73
CA SER A 26 0.32 8.52 -16.45
C SER A 26 1.42 9.55 -16.22
N LEU A 27 2.60 9.08 -15.82
CA LEU A 27 3.66 9.92 -15.26
C LEU A 27 4.13 11.08 -16.17
N GLU A 28 3.81 11.09 -17.47
CA GLU A 28 4.10 12.21 -18.39
C GLU A 28 3.15 12.28 -19.61
N ALA A 29 1.87 11.94 -19.46
CA ALA A 29 0.92 12.44 -20.47
C ALA A 29 0.89 13.97 -20.37
N ASP A 30 0.83 14.68 -21.51
CA ASP A 30 0.54 16.12 -21.51
C ASP A 30 -0.56 16.39 -20.49
N CYS A 31 -0.30 17.37 -19.61
CA CYS A 31 -1.12 17.73 -18.45
C CYS A 31 -2.60 17.47 -18.75
N PRO A 32 -3.33 16.68 -17.93
CA PRO A 32 -4.72 16.40 -18.22
C PRO A 32 -5.42 17.76 -18.36
N LEU A 33 -6.14 17.89 -19.48
CA LEU A 33 -7.00 19.01 -19.87
C LEU A 33 -7.53 19.74 -18.62
N GLU A 34 -7.43 21.08 -18.61
CA GLU A 34 -8.07 21.90 -17.56
C GLU A 34 -9.46 21.33 -17.22
N PRO A 35 -9.78 21.11 -15.94
CA PRO A 35 -11.03 20.49 -15.54
C PRO A 35 -12.22 21.24 -16.13
N LYS A 36 -12.99 20.55 -16.98
CA LYS A 36 -14.24 21.09 -17.54
C LYS A 36 -15.27 21.42 -16.44
N SER A 37 -15.22 20.72 -15.31
CA SER A 37 -16.02 20.95 -14.11
C SER A 37 -15.36 20.30 -12.88
N VAL A 38 -15.55 20.90 -11.70
CA VAL A 38 -15.11 20.37 -10.40
C VAL A 38 -16.35 20.13 -9.55
N THR A 39 -16.58 18.88 -9.13
CA THR A 39 -17.70 18.54 -8.25
C THR A 39 -17.14 17.97 -6.95
N VAL A 40 -17.44 18.63 -5.83
CA VAL A 40 -17.12 18.09 -4.50
C VAL A 40 -18.22 17.10 -4.14
N ILE A 41 -17.86 15.83 -3.97
CA ILE A 41 -18.78 14.83 -3.44
C ILE A 41 -18.56 14.77 -1.93
N PRO A 42 -19.49 15.30 -1.12
CA PRO A 42 -19.45 15.08 0.32
C PRO A 42 -19.65 13.58 0.60
N GLU A 43 -18.88 13.03 1.53
CA GLU A 43 -19.07 11.66 2.03
C GLU A 43 -18.95 10.55 0.96
N VAL A 44 -17.94 10.61 0.08
CA VAL A 44 -17.60 9.54 -0.90
C VAL A 44 -17.58 8.12 -0.28
N HIS A 45 -17.42 8.00 1.03
CA HIS A 45 -17.33 6.73 1.75
C HIS A 45 -18.67 6.11 2.16
N THR A 46 -19.76 6.89 2.21
CA THR A 46 -21.07 6.37 2.61
C THR A 46 -21.84 5.88 1.40
N GLY A 47 -22.20 4.59 1.38
CA GLY A 47 -22.95 4.00 0.27
C GLY A 47 -22.13 3.70 -0.98
N THR A 48 -20.80 3.65 -0.86
CA THR A 48 -19.90 3.25 -1.96
C THR A 48 -19.12 1.97 -1.63
N CYS A 49 -18.63 1.31 -2.67
CA CYS A 49 -17.68 0.21 -2.57
C CYS A 49 -16.53 0.40 -3.54
N THR A 50 -15.38 -0.21 -3.24
CA THR A 50 -14.24 -0.25 -4.17
C THR A 50 -14.29 -1.53 -4.96
N LEU A 51 -14.20 -1.43 -6.28
CA LEU A 51 -14.01 -2.57 -7.16
C LEU A 51 -12.55 -2.65 -7.58
N ARG A 52 -11.98 -3.86 -7.60
CA ARG A 52 -10.67 -4.15 -8.17
C ARG A 52 -10.83 -5.19 -9.27
N ALA A 53 -10.52 -4.87 -10.52
CA ALA A 53 -10.65 -5.80 -11.64
C ALA A 53 -9.27 -6.15 -12.22
N ARG A 54 -8.97 -7.44 -12.33
CA ARG A 54 -7.65 -7.93 -12.77
C ARG A 54 -7.74 -8.75 -14.05
N ALA A 55 -6.80 -8.52 -14.96
CA ALA A 55 -6.64 -9.27 -16.19
C ALA A 55 -5.15 -9.45 -16.54
N SER A 56 -4.84 -10.39 -17.43
CA SER A 56 -3.51 -10.48 -18.03
C SER A 56 -3.66 -10.64 -19.53
N VAL A 57 -3.08 -9.72 -20.29
CA VAL A 57 -3.19 -9.69 -21.76
C VAL A 57 -1.80 -9.63 -22.39
N MET A 58 -1.59 -10.41 -23.45
CA MET A 58 -0.32 -10.40 -24.18
C MET A 58 -0.33 -9.31 -25.25
N LEU A 59 0.55 -8.32 -25.10
CA LEU A 59 0.80 -7.28 -26.10
C LEU A 59 1.97 -7.72 -26.97
N SER A 60 1.72 -7.95 -28.26
CA SER A 60 2.75 -8.25 -29.25
C SER A 60 2.86 -7.12 -30.26
N PHE A 61 4.06 -6.62 -30.48
CA PHE A 61 4.34 -5.46 -31.31
C PHE A 61 5.68 -5.58 -32.02
N GLU A 62 5.83 -4.80 -33.09
CA GLU A 62 7.09 -4.69 -33.81
C GLU A 62 8.00 -3.68 -33.12
N MET A 63 9.25 -4.06 -32.91
CA MET A 63 10.30 -3.21 -32.35
C MET A 63 10.81 -2.25 -33.43
N ASP A 64 11.04 -0.99 -33.02
CA ASP A 64 11.71 0.00 -33.83
C ASP A 64 12.80 0.70 -33.02
N GLN A 65 13.88 1.13 -33.68
CA GLN A 65 14.95 1.90 -33.04
C GLN A 65 14.54 3.36 -32.83
N ASP A 66 13.67 3.87 -33.70
CA ASP A 66 13.07 5.19 -33.55
C ASP A 66 11.89 5.09 -32.58
N THR A 67 11.96 5.86 -31.50
CA THR A 67 10.96 5.88 -30.43
C THR A 67 9.57 6.26 -30.95
N LYS A 68 9.48 7.08 -32.00
CA LYS A 68 8.21 7.49 -32.59
C LYS A 68 7.52 6.33 -33.29
N TYR A 69 8.27 5.55 -34.09
CA TYR A 69 7.72 4.39 -34.78
C TYR A 69 7.42 3.25 -33.80
N LEU A 70 8.26 3.08 -32.76
CA LEU A 70 7.98 2.14 -31.68
C LEU A 70 6.66 2.48 -30.97
N GLN A 71 6.44 3.76 -30.63
CA GLN A 71 5.19 4.23 -30.03
C GLN A 71 3.99 3.92 -30.95
N GLN A 72 4.08 4.20 -32.25
CA GLN A 72 3.01 3.88 -33.20
C GLN A 72 2.72 2.38 -33.27
N ASN A 73 3.75 1.53 -33.28
CA ASN A 73 3.58 0.08 -33.29
C ASN A 73 2.87 -0.42 -32.02
N LEU A 74 3.21 0.16 -30.87
CA LEU A 74 2.57 -0.14 -29.59
C LEU A 74 1.11 0.34 -29.56
N GLU A 75 0.81 1.54 -30.03
CA GLU A 75 -0.57 2.08 -30.13
C GLU A 75 -1.46 1.21 -31.01
N VAL A 76 -0.94 0.73 -32.15
CA VAL A 76 -1.65 -0.22 -33.01
C VAL A 76 -1.92 -1.53 -32.27
N ALA A 77 -0.94 -2.06 -31.55
CA ALA A 77 -1.09 -3.27 -30.75
C ALA A 77 -2.12 -3.09 -29.60
N ALA A 78 -2.07 -1.96 -28.89
CA ALA A 78 -3.06 -1.59 -27.87
C ALA A 78 -4.46 -1.50 -28.44
N SER A 79 -4.64 -0.90 -29.64
CA SER A 79 -5.96 -0.77 -30.27
C SER A 79 -6.63 -2.13 -30.50
N ARG A 80 -5.84 -3.18 -30.80
CA ARG A 80 -6.34 -4.55 -30.98
C ARG A 80 -6.78 -5.17 -29.66
N ILE A 81 -6.06 -4.89 -28.56
CA ILE A 81 -6.44 -5.34 -27.22
C ILE A 81 -7.71 -4.62 -26.76
N LYS A 82 -7.77 -3.29 -26.91
CA LYS A 82 -8.92 -2.48 -26.44
C LYS A 82 -10.24 -2.87 -27.11
N ARG A 83 -10.23 -3.32 -28.37
CA ARG A 83 -11.41 -3.89 -29.04
C ARG A 83 -12.01 -5.10 -28.31
N ARG A 84 -11.21 -5.80 -27.50
CA ARG A 84 -11.61 -6.95 -26.71
C ARG A 84 -11.97 -6.60 -25.26
N LEU A 85 -11.82 -5.33 -24.87
CA LEU A 85 -12.14 -4.79 -23.55
C LEU A 85 -13.35 -3.87 -23.61
N VAL A 86 -14.32 -4.17 -24.49
CA VAL A 86 -15.56 -3.42 -24.62
C VAL A 86 -16.66 -4.06 -23.76
N PRO A 87 -17.63 -3.26 -23.26
CA PRO A 87 -18.63 -3.76 -22.30
C PRO A 87 -19.42 -4.99 -22.76
N ASP A 88 -19.74 -5.09 -24.04
CA ASP A 88 -20.62 -6.14 -24.58
C ASP A 88 -19.97 -7.53 -24.60
N VAL A 89 -18.64 -7.60 -24.53
CA VAL A 89 -17.87 -8.86 -24.54
C VAL A 89 -17.14 -9.10 -23.23
N LEU A 90 -17.26 -8.17 -22.28
CA LEU A 90 -16.60 -8.23 -20.98
C LEU A 90 -17.52 -8.89 -19.96
N ALA A 91 -16.94 -9.78 -19.16
CA ALA A 91 -17.61 -10.37 -18.02
C ALA A 91 -16.68 -10.31 -16.80
N LEU A 92 -17.24 -10.03 -15.62
CA LEU A 92 -16.50 -9.91 -14.38
C LEU A 92 -16.91 -11.05 -13.46
N GLN A 93 -15.97 -11.93 -13.15
CA GLN A 93 -16.18 -12.98 -12.17
C GLN A 93 -15.73 -12.49 -10.80
N LEU A 94 -16.63 -12.49 -9.82
CA LEU A 94 -16.30 -12.07 -8.46
C LEU A 94 -15.45 -13.16 -7.77
N ASP A 95 -14.26 -12.78 -7.29
CA ASP A 95 -13.30 -13.68 -6.66
C ASP A 95 -13.91 -14.37 -5.43
N GLY A 96 -13.64 -15.66 -5.27
CA GLY A 96 -14.18 -16.46 -4.17
C GLY A 96 -15.68 -16.80 -4.28
N SER A 97 -16.33 -16.46 -5.41
CA SER A 97 -17.73 -16.77 -5.66
C SER A 97 -17.95 -17.35 -7.07
N GLY A 98 -19.14 -17.90 -7.31
CA GLY A 98 -19.58 -18.31 -8.65
C GLY A 98 -20.27 -17.20 -9.44
N VAL A 99 -20.32 -15.97 -8.92
CA VAL A 99 -21.06 -14.84 -9.50
C VAL A 99 -20.32 -14.31 -10.73
N LEU A 100 -21.05 -14.14 -11.83
CA LEU A 100 -20.55 -13.60 -13.08
C LEU A 100 -21.41 -12.40 -13.49
N MET A 101 -20.84 -11.20 -13.47
CA MET A 101 -21.49 -9.99 -13.94
C MET A 101 -21.22 -9.75 -15.42
N ARG A 102 -22.26 -9.39 -16.16
CA ARG A 102 -22.19 -8.92 -17.55
C ARG A 102 -23.05 -7.68 -17.69
N ARG A 103 -22.87 -6.93 -18.78
CA ARG A 103 -23.71 -5.77 -19.08
C ARG A 103 -25.21 -6.09 -19.02
N ASN A 104 -25.62 -7.29 -19.47
CA ASN A 104 -27.02 -7.73 -19.51
C ASN A 104 -27.39 -8.69 -18.35
N SER A 105 -26.64 -8.63 -17.25
CA SER A 105 -26.93 -9.40 -16.03
C SER A 105 -28.33 -9.07 -15.48
N PRO A 106 -29.04 -10.05 -14.88
CA PRO A 106 -30.36 -9.82 -14.27
C PRO A 106 -30.29 -8.96 -12.99
N GLU A 107 -29.14 -8.91 -12.33
CA GLU A 107 -28.92 -8.11 -11.13
C GLU A 107 -29.05 -6.62 -11.43
N LYS A 108 -29.76 -5.89 -10.56
CA LYS A 108 -30.06 -4.48 -10.79
C LYS A 108 -28.94 -3.59 -10.26
N ALA A 109 -28.37 -3.96 -9.12
CA ALA A 109 -27.32 -3.20 -8.44
C ALA A 109 -26.25 -4.11 -7.84
N LEU A 110 -25.13 -3.52 -7.43
CA LEU A 110 -24.05 -4.22 -6.75
C LEU A 110 -24.47 -4.77 -5.38
N SER A 111 -25.40 -4.10 -4.70
CA SER A 111 -25.98 -4.56 -3.44
C SER A 111 -26.61 -5.95 -3.55
N ASP A 112 -27.19 -6.31 -4.69
CA ASP A 112 -27.78 -7.63 -4.97
C ASP A 112 -26.74 -8.78 -4.98
N LEU A 113 -25.46 -8.45 -5.21
CA LEU A 113 -24.36 -9.42 -5.30
C LEU A 113 -23.74 -9.73 -3.93
N VAL A 114 -23.72 -8.74 -3.03
CA VAL A 114 -23.16 -8.91 -1.69
C VAL A 114 -23.99 -9.90 -0.88
N ASP A 115 -25.31 -9.88 -1.05
CA ASP A 115 -26.26 -10.75 -0.33
C ASP A 115 -26.14 -12.25 -0.71
N GLN A 116 -25.51 -12.59 -1.84
CA GLN A 116 -25.40 -13.96 -2.34
C GLN A 116 -24.08 -14.67 -2.00
N SER A 117 -23.11 -13.95 -1.40
CA SER A 117 -21.78 -14.48 -1.01
C SER A 117 -21.79 -15.45 0.18
N GLY A 118 -22.94 -16.10 0.43
CA GLY A 118 -23.23 -16.86 1.63
C GLY A 118 -22.29 -18.02 1.89
N ASP A 119 -21.40 -17.83 2.86
CA ASP A 119 -21.05 -18.88 3.82
C ASP A 119 -22.11 -18.85 4.94
N GLY A 120 -22.67 -20.01 5.28
CA GLY A 120 -23.96 -20.13 5.94
C GLY A 120 -24.18 -19.29 7.22
N GLY A 121 -25.34 -18.64 7.30
CA GLY A 121 -26.01 -18.41 8.59
C GLY A 121 -25.71 -17.12 9.37
N ARG A 122 -25.00 -16.12 8.84
CA ARG A 122 -24.99 -14.75 9.41
C ARG A 122 -24.95 -13.69 8.30
N GLN A 123 -26.02 -12.90 8.22
CA GLN A 123 -26.12 -11.71 7.37
C GLN A 123 -24.86 -10.83 7.50
N ARG A 124 -24.00 -10.82 6.48
CA ARG A 124 -23.01 -9.75 6.28
C ARG A 124 -23.68 -8.63 5.51
N ARG A 125 -24.62 -7.92 6.14
CA ARG A 125 -24.82 -6.51 5.75
C ARG A 125 -23.47 -5.83 5.99
N LEU A 126 -22.91 -5.18 4.96
CA LEU A 126 -21.79 -4.28 5.11
C LEU A 126 -22.12 -3.35 6.29
N LYS A 127 -21.44 -3.52 7.43
CA LYS A 127 -21.56 -2.56 8.52
C LYS A 127 -21.01 -1.25 7.96
N ASN A 128 -21.80 -0.18 8.05
CA ASN A 128 -21.61 1.15 7.45
C ASN A 128 -20.22 1.83 7.58
N ASN A 129 -19.20 1.21 8.18
CA ASN A 129 -17.90 1.82 8.44
C ASN A 129 -16.69 1.05 7.85
N GLN A 130 -16.87 0.00 7.04
CA GLN A 130 -15.77 -0.62 6.28
C GLN A 130 -16.20 -0.78 4.82
N LEU A 131 -15.67 0.08 3.94
CA LEU A 131 -15.80 -0.06 2.50
C LEU A 131 -15.32 -1.46 2.09
N GLY A 132 -16.22 -2.32 1.63
CA GLY A 132 -15.85 -3.62 1.11
C GLY A 132 -15.14 -3.44 -0.24
N ILE A 133 -13.96 -4.05 -0.39
CA ILE A 133 -13.31 -4.20 -1.69
C ILE A 133 -13.87 -5.45 -2.35
N LEU A 134 -14.41 -5.32 -3.57
CA LEU A 134 -14.84 -6.44 -4.39
C LEU A 134 -13.80 -6.70 -5.48
N SER A 135 -13.13 -7.84 -5.41
CA SER A 135 -12.11 -8.26 -6.38
C SER A 135 -12.75 -9.09 -7.50
N PHE A 136 -12.45 -8.76 -8.76
CA PHE A 136 -12.98 -9.44 -9.94
C PHE A 136 -11.87 -9.92 -10.87
N ALA A 137 -12.01 -11.14 -11.38
CA ALA A 137 -11.31 -11.61 -12.56
C ALA A 137 -12.03 -11.14 -13.83
N VAL A 138 -11.29 -10.50 -14.73
CA VAL A 138 -11.81 -10.04 -16.02
C VAL A 138 -11.78 -11.18 -17.03
N LEU A 139 -12.94 -11.49 -17.59
CA LEU A 139 -13.11 -12.47 -18.65
C LEU A 139 -13.58 -11.77 -19.93
N VAL A 140 -13.08 -12.25 -21.06
CA VAL A 140 -13.45 -11.73 -22.38
C VAL A 140 -14.06 -12.84 -23.21
N GLN A 141 -15.26 -12.62 -23.71
CA GLN A 141 -15.93 -13.52 -24.64
C GLN A 141 -15.13 -13.63 -25.95
N SER A 142 -14.76 -14.85 -26.33
CA SER A 142 -13.95 -15.13 -27.51
C SER A 142 -14.76 -15.49 -28.76
N THR A 143 -16.05 -15.80 -28.61
CA THR A 143 -16.93 -16.31 -29.67
C THR A 143 -18.33 -15.71 -29.59
N GLY A 144 -19.06 -15.65 -30.71
CA GLY A 144 -20.44 -15.14 -30.77
C GLY A 144 -20.53 -13.77 -31.45
N GLU A 145 -21.75 -13.32 -31.73
CA GLU A 145 -22.00 -12.10 -32.52
C GLU A 145 -21.33 -10.86 -31.90
N ALA A 146 -21.51 -10.62 -30.60
CA ALA A 146 -20.87 -9.51 -29.89
C ALA A 146 -19.32 -9.55 -29.99
N ALA A 147 -18.71 -10.73 -29.88
CA ALA A 147 -17.25 -10.90 -30.02
C ALA A 147 -16.76 -10.62 -31.44
N VAL A 148 -17.54 -11.00 -32.44
CA VAL A 148 -17.25 -10.72 -33.85
C VAL A 148 -17.42 -9.23 -34.15
N GLU A 149 -18.52 -8.62 -33.70
CA GLU A 149 -18.79 -7.19 -33.87
C GLU A 149 -17.71 -6.32 -33.20
N ALA A 150 -17.28 -6.69 -31.99
CA ALA A 150 -16.22 -5.99 -31.26
C ALA A 150 -14.87 -6.01 -32.00
N CYS A 151 -14.57 -7.07 -32.76
CA CYS A 151 -13.36 -7.15 -33.59
C CYS A 151 -13.43 -6.30 -34.89
N GLY A 152 -14.61 -5.77 -35.21
CA GLY A 152 -14.95 -5.15 -36.49
C GLY A 152 -15.74 -6.10 -37.38
N LYS A 153 -16.62 -5.56 -38.23
CA LYS A 153 -17.57 -6.29 -39.10
C LYS A 153 -16.97 -7.58 -39.69
N ALA A 154 -17.77 -8.63 -39.70
CA ALA A 154 -17.46 -9.99 -40.18
C ALA A 154 -17.09 -10.00 -41.68
N TYR A 155 -15.86 -9.62 -42.01
CA TYR A 155 -15.30 -9.80 -43.34
C TYR A 155 -14.48 -11.09 -43.41
N THR A 156 -14.41 -11.68 -44.60
CA THR A 156 -13.48 -12.78 -44.87
C THR A 156 -12.05 -12.32 -44.55
N PRO A 157 -11.25 -13.11 -43.79
CA PRO A 157 -9.88 -12.72 -43.47
C PRO A 157 -9.06 -12.56 -44.76
N VAL A 158 -8.57 -11.36 -45.01
CA VAL A 158 -7.63 -11.10 -46.10
C VAL A 158 -6.21 -11.29 -45.56
N ILE A 159 -5.54 -12.34 -45.99
CA ILE A 159 -4.14 -12.59 -45.64
C ILE A 159 -3.26 -11.77 -46.57
N HIS A 160 -2.72 -10.66 -46.07
CA HIS A 160 -1.68 -9.92 -46.77
C HIS A 160 -0.30 -10.50 -46.42
N TYR A 161 0.35 -11.14 -47.39
CA TYR A 161 1.69 -11.68 -47.21
C TYR A 161 2.75 -10.64 -47.60
N GLN A 162 3.52 -10.16 -46.63
CA GLN A 162 4.64 -9.25 -46.85
C GLN A 162 5.93 -9.88 -46.32
N ARG A 163 6.93 -10.07 -47.20
CA ARG A 163 8.24 -10.61 -46.82
C ARG A 163 9.15 -9.46 -46.38
N ARG A 164 9.37 -9.32 -45.08
CA ARG A 164 10.21 -8.30 -44.46
C ARG A 164 10.97 -8.90 -43.27
N VAL A 165 12.18 -8.42 -43.02
CA VAL A 165 12.91 -8.70 -41.78
C VAL A 165 12.51 -7.65 -40.75
N PHE A 166 12.03 -8.08 -39.60
CA PHE A 166 11.70 -7.22 -38.47
C PHE A 166 12.04 -7.91 -37.16
N GLN A 167 12.13 -7.12 -36.10
CA GLN A 167 12.21 -7.63 -34.73
C GLN A 167 10.86 -7.44 -34.06
N SER A 168 10.35 -8.47 -33.39
CA SER A 168 9.11 -8.36 -32.61
C SER A 168 9.38 -8.69 -31.15
N SER A 169 8.59 -8.10 -30.27
CA SER A 169 8.58 -8.44 -28.86
C SER A 169 7.15 -8.68 -28.38
N SER A 170 7.04 -9.43 -27.29
CA SER A 170 5.78 -9.73 -26.61
C SER A 170 5.95 -9.48 -25.12
N VAL A 171 5.04 -8.68 -24.56
CA VAL A 171 5.02 -8.35 -23.13
C VAL A 171 3.66 -8.73 -22.58
N VAL A 172 3.63 -9.32 -21.39
CA VAL A 172 2.38 -9.52 -20.64
C VAL A 172 2.06 -8.21 -19.93
N LEU A 173 0.87 -7.66 -20.19
CA LEU A 173 0.33 -6.52 -19.45
C LEU A 173 -0.51 -7.04 -18.29
N PRO A 174 -0.03 -6.94 -17.03
CA PRO A 174 -0.87 -7.18 -15.85
C PRO A 174 -1.82 -6.00 -15.67
N LEU A 175 -3.06 -6.15 -16.16
CA LEU A 175 -4.10 -5.16 -15.92
C LEU A 175 -4.63 -5.34 -14.49
N ASP A 176 -4.70 -4.25 -13.75
CA ASP A 176 -5.22 -4.17 -12.38
C ASP A 176 -5.84 -2.78 -12.23
N VAL A 177 -7.17 -2.69 -12.24
CA VAL A 177 -7.88 -1.41 -12.18
C VAL A 177 -8.68 -1.32 -10.90
N VAL A 178 -8.70 -0.13 -10.31
CA VAL A 178 -9.52 0.17 -9.13
C VAL A 178 -10.47 1.32 -9.42
N ALA A 179 -11.71 1.18 -8.95
CA ALA A 179 -12.74 2.19 -9.08
C ALA A 179 -13.63 2.25 -7.83
N THR A 180 -14.11 3.44 -7.48
CA THR A 180 -15.10 3.62 -6.42
C THR A 180 -16.47 3.86 -7.04
N VAL A 181 -17.45 3.03 -6.67
CA VAL A 181 -18.81 3.07 -7.23
C VAL A 181 -19.84 3.07 -6.11
N GLY A 182 -21.03 3.59 -6.39
CA GLY A 182 -22.18 3.47 -5.49
C GLY A 182 -22.63 2.01 -5.38
N VAL A 183 -23.04 1.57 -4.18
CA VAL A 183 -23.56 0.20 -3.99
C VAL A 183 -24.89 -0.03 -4.74
N ASP A 184 -25.60 1.05 -5.04
CA ASP A 184 -26.86 1.05 -5.78
C ASP A 184 -26.68 1.41 -7.26
N ASP A 185 -25.43 1.56 -7.74
CA ASP A 185 -25.16 1.87 -9.14
C ASP A 185 -25.61 0.69 -10.04
N PRO A 186 -26.23 0.98 -11.19
CA PRO A 186 -26.66 -0.06 -12.12
C PRO A 186 -25.48 -0.91 -12.61
N VAL A 187 -25.63 -2.23 -12.61
CA VAL A 187 -24.61 -3.18 -13.11
C VAL A 187 -24.08 -2.82 -14.50
N PRO A 188 -24.90 -2.41 -15.49
CA PRO A 188 -24.39 -2.00 -16.81
C PRO A 188 -23.43 -0.80 -16.74
N ASP A 189 -23.71 0.18 -15.88
CA ASP A 189 -22.87 1.38 -15.73
C ASP A 189 -21.52 1.03 -15.08
N VAL A 190 -21.52 0.09 -14.14
CA VAL A 190 -20.30 -0.44 -13.50
C VAL A 190 -19.42 -1.19 -14.51
N ILE A 191 -20.03 -2.02 -15.37
CA ILE A 191 -19.31 -2.74 -16.44
C ILE A 191 -18.72 -1.75 -17.45
N ASP A 192 -19.47 -0.72 -17.84
CA ASP A 192 -19.00 0.34 -18.74
C ASP A 192 -17.79 1.08 -18.17
N LEU A 193 -17.86 1.43 -16.89
CA LEU A 193 -16.77 2.07 -16.16
C LEU A 193 -15.51 1.21 -16.16
N LEU A 194 -15.62 -0.05 -15.74
CA LEU A 194 -14.46 -0.93 -15.64
C LEU A 194 -13.86 -1.27 -17.02
N ALA A 195 -14.69 -1.43 -18.05
CA ALA A 195 -14.22 -1.60 -19.42
C ALA A 195 -13.40 -0.37 -19.89
N GLN A 196 -13.89 0.84 -19.62
CA GLN A 196 -13.19 2.08 -19.92
C GLN A 196 -11.86 2.17 -19.15
N GLU A 197 -11.83 1.85 -17.87
CA GLU A 197 -10.60 1.91 -17.06
C GLU A 197 -9.56 0.87 -17.49
N LEU A 198 -9.99 -0.35 -17.87
CA LEU A 198 -9.09 -1.36 -18.43
C LEU A 198 -8.48 -0.88 -19.75
N ALA A 199 -9.29 -0.27 -20.62
CA ALA A 199 -8.83 0.30 -21.89
C ALA A 199 -7.87 1.47 -21.67
N ASN A 200 -8.17 2.37 -20.72
CA ASN A 200 -7.30 3.48 -20.33
C ASN A 200 -5.95 2.96 -19.83
N GLN A 201 -5.95 1.97 -18.94
CA GLN A 201 -4.71 1.41 -18.38
C GLN A 201 -3.82 0.76 -19.46
N VAL A 202 -4.41 0.09 -20.47
CA VAL A 202 -3.65 -0.41 -21.62
C VAL A 202 -2.87 0.72 -22.30
N ASP A 203 -3.50 1.86 -22.54
CA ASP A 203 -2.83 3.02 -23.16
C ASP A 203 -1.70 3.54 -22.27
N GLN A 204 -1.90 3.61 -20.95
CA GLN A 204 -0.87 4.08 -20.02
C GLN A 204 0.34 3.16 -19.92
N MET A 205 0.09 1.84 -19.92
CA MET A 205 1.15 0.85 -19.95
C MET A 205 1.92 0.92 -21.26
N VAL A 206 1.25 1.11 -22.40
CA VAL A 206 1.91 1.33 -23.69
C VAL A 206 2.77 2.60 -23.68
N CYS A 207 2.26 3.72 -23.15
CA CYS A 207 3.05 4.95 -23.02
C CYS A 207 4.30 4.73 -22.15
N CYS A 208 4.15 4.01 -21.03
CA CYS A 208 5.28 3.64 -20.16
C CYS A 208 6.31 2.77 -20.91
N ILE A 209 5.86 1.72 -21.62
CA ILE A 209 6.73 0.84 -22.40
C ILE A 209 7.46 1.62 -23.50
N ALA A 210 6.75 2.44 -24.27
CA ALA A 210 7.31 3.24 -25.37
C ALA A 210 8.43 4.16 -24.87
N ARG A 211 8.23 4.74 -23.68
CA ARG A 211 9.15 5.70 -23.07
C ARG A 211 10.41 5.06 -22.47
N PHE A 212 10.26 3.94 -21.77
CA PHE A 212 11.36 3.34 -21.00
C PHE A 212 12.06 2.20 -21.74
N SER A 213 11.51 1.71 -22.85
CA SER A 213 12.19 0.73 -23.71
C SER A 213 13.35 1.39 -24.47
N LYS A 214 14.42 0.64 -24.67
CA LYS A 214 15.60 1.05 -25.45
C LYS A 214 15.76 0.11 -26.64
N ALA A 215 16.57 0.52 -27.63
CA ALA A 215 16.88 -0.32 -28.79
C ALA A 215 17.38 -1.71 -28.33
N GLY A 216 16.59 -2.76 -28.61
CA GLY A 216 16.89 -4.15 -28.25
C GLY A 216 16.50 -4.60 -26.84
N SER A 217 15.94 -3.73 -25.98
CA SER A 217 15.48 -4.10 -24.63
C SER A 217 14.14 -3.47 -24.31
N VAL A 218 13.13 -4.32 -24.14
CA VAL A 218 11.77 -3.90 -23.78
C VAL A 218 11.62 -3.84 -22.27
N CYS A 219 11.03 -2.76 -21.78
CA CYS A 219 10.63 -2.63 -20.39
C CYS A 219 9.19 -3.15 -20.23
N SER A 220 8.88 -3.84 -19.12
CA SER A 220 7.48 -4.11 -18.74
C SER A 220 6.92 -2.95 -17.91
N ALA A 221 5.60 -2.82 -17.92
CA ALA A 221 4.89 -1.80 -17.15
C ALA A 221 3.95 -2.48 -16.15
N GLU A 222 3.88 -1.95 -14.94
CA GLU A 222 3.09 -2.51 -13.84
C GLU A 222 2.29 -1.39 -13.16
N PRO A 223 0.97 -1.53 -13.00
CA PRO A 223 0.15 -0.58 -12.25
C PRO A 223 0.30 -0.77 -10.73
N PHE A 224 0.33 0.34 -10.00
CA PHE A 224 0.33 0.38 -8.54
C PHE A 224 -0.77 1.34 -8.06
N HIS A 225 -1.53 0.91 -7.05
CA HIS A 225 -2.64 1.68 -6.50
C HIS A 225 -2.25 2.30 -5.17
N PHE A 226 -2.59 3.57 -4.97
CA PHE A 226 -2.28 4.34 -3.78
C PHE A 226 -3.56 4.95 -3.23
N TRP A 227 -3.59 5.13 -1.91
CA TRP A 227 -4.67 5.82 -1.22
C TRP A 227 -4.08 6.89 -0.28
N PRO A 228 -3.68 8.06 -0.82
CA PRO A 228 -3.29 9.19 0.03
C PRO A 228 -4.51 9.66 0.82
N ALA A 229 -4.40 9.67 2.15
CA ALA A 229 -5.52 10.04 3.03
C ALA A 229 -6.00 11.48 2.80
N GLU A 230 -5.07 12.35 2.41
CA GLU A 230 -5.28 13.75 2.06
C GLU A 230 -6.07 13.92 0.76
N CYS A 231 -5.98 12.96 -0.16
CA CYS A 231 -6.75 12.95 -1.39
C CYS A 231 -8.13 12.29 -1.20
N GLY A 232 -8.24 11.24 -0.38
CA GLY A 232 -9.52 10.56 -0.13
C GLY A 232 -10.07 9.77 -1.34
N HIS A 233 -9.25 9.53 -2.36
CA HIS A 233 -9.56 8.67 -3.51
C HIS A 233 -8.35 7.87 -3.96
N TRP A 234 -8.60 6.87 -4.81
CA TRP A 234 -7.56 6.07 -5.44
C TRP A 234 -6.73 6.91 -6.41
N ILE A 235 -5.43 6.64 -6.41
CA ILE A 235 -4.47 7.09 -7.42
C ILE A 235 -3.79 5.86 -7.98
N THR A 236 -3.77 5.71 -9.30
CA THR A 236 -3.04 4.62 -9.96
C THR A 236 -1.86 5.18 -10.73
N VAL A 237 -0.67 4.61 -10.49
CA VAL A 237 0.56 4.96 -11.17
C VAL A 237 1.12 3.74 -11.87
N VAL A 238 1.44 3.87 -13.16
CA VAL A 238 2.09 2.80 -13.93
C VAL A 238 3.60 2.99 -13.90
N TYR A 239 4.30 2.04 -13.29
CA TYR A 239 5.75 2.07 -13.18
C TYR A 239 6.43 1.10 -14.16
N PRO A 240 7.58 1.50 -14.73
CA PRO A 240 8.42 0.58 -15.47
C PRO A 240 9.09 -0.43 -14.53
N SER A 241 9.16 -1.68 -14.95
CA SER A 241 9.87 -2.75 -14.24
C SER A 241 11.36 -2.73 -14.60
N GLY A 242 12.22 -3.07 -13.64
CA GLY A 242 13.68 -3.06 -13.81
C GLY A 242 14.35 -1.67 -13.85
N ILE A 243 13.56 -0.59 -13.78
CA ILE A 243 14.09 0.78 -13.68
C ILE A 243 14.26 1.17 -12.20
N PRO A 244 15.44 1.69 -11.78
CA PRO A 244 15.67 2.11 -10.39
C PRO A 244 14.69 3.20 -9.95
N GLN A 245 14.10 3.07 -8.75
CA GLN A 245 13.07 4.02 -8.29
C GLN A 245 13.57 5.46 -8.13
N ASP A 246 14.86 5.66 -7.86
CA ASP A 246 15.44 7.00 -7.73
C ASP A 246 15.49 7.75 -9.08
N SER A 247 15.49 7.04 -10.21
CA SER A 247 15.38 7.67 -11.53
C SER A 247 13.98 8.21 -11.85
N LEU A 248 12.99 7.86 -11.02
CA LEU A 248 11.58 8.23 -11.20
C LEU A 248 11.16 9.37 -10.25
N ILE A 249 12.12 10.02 -9.58
CA ILE A 249 11.86 11.09 -8.61
C ILE A 249 11.20 12.32 -9.24
N SER A 250 11.56 12.69 -10.47
CA SER A 250 10.94 13.82 -11.19
C SER A 250 9.45 13.59 -11.39
N CYS A 251 9.07 12.38 -11.79
CA CYS A 251 7.68 12.01 -11.98
C CYS A 251 6.90 12.01 -10.66
N ARG A 252 7.50 11.52 -9.56
CA ARG A 252 6.86 11.59 -8.23
C ARG A 252 6.69 13.02 -7.73
N ARG A 253 7.67 13.90 -7.93
CA ARG A 253 7.53 15.33 -7.62
C ARG A 253 6.37 15.97 -8.37
N GLU A 254 6.21 15.63 -9.65
CA GLU A 254 5.09 16.14 -10.43
C GLU A 254 3.74 15.62 -9.91
N LEU A 255 3.66 14.35 -9.50
CA LEU A 255 2.46 13.82 -8.83
C LEU A 255 2.15 14.57 -7.52
N HIS A 256 3.15 14.83 -6.69
CA HIS A 256 2.98 15.62 -5.48
C HIS A 256 2.43 17.02 -5.79
N ARG A 257 3.01 17.69 -6.80
CA ARG A 257 2.58 19.02 -7.25
C ARG A 257 1.14 19.01 -7.76
N LEU A 258 0.78 18.04 -8.60
CA LEU A 258 -0.56 17.90 -9.18
C LEU A 258 -1.62 17.61 -8.12
N LEU A 259 -1.28 16.81 -7.11
CA LEU A 259 -2.18 16.39 -6.03
C LEU A 259 -2.11 17.29 -4.79
N LEU A 260 -1.33 18.37 -4.84
CA LEU A 260 -1.10 19.31 -3.73
C LEU A 260 -0.61 18.61 -2.44
N LEU A 261 0.18 17.56 -2.59
CA LEU A 261 0.76 16.80 -1.49
C LEU A 261 2.11 17.39 -1.06
N PRO A 262 2.42 17.37 0.25
CA PRO A 262 3.70 17.89 0.72
C PRO A 262 4.87 17.05 0.20
N GLU A 263 5.96 17.71 -0.14
CA GLU A 263 7.23 17.07 -0.56
C GLU A 263 8.10 16.64 0.65
N ASP A 264 7.47 16.37 1.80
CA ASP A 264 8.17 16.05 3.06
C ASP A 264 8.27 14.54 3.34
N ARG A 265 7.54 13.71 2.58
CA ARG A 265 7.50 12.24 2.73
C ARG A 265 7.15 11.56 1.40
N PRO A 266 7.51 10.28 1.20
CA PRO A 266 7.07 9.51 0.03
C PRO A 266 5.59 9.14 0.10
N TYR A 267 4.85 9.35 -0.99
CA TYR A 267 3.48 8.82 -1.17
C TYR A 267 3.39 7.76 -2.27
N PHE A 268 4.26 7.84 -3.28
CA PHE A 268 4.08 7.11 -4.54
C PHE A 268 5.22 6.15 -4.86
N ARG A 269 6.11 5.80 -3.93
CA ARG A 269 7.08 4.73 -4.20
C ARG A 269 6.36 3.38 -4.24
N LYS A 270 6.90 2.40 -4.96
CA LYS A 270 6.24 1.07 -5.13
C LYS A 270 5.85 0.43 -3.80
N THR A 271 6.64 0.64 -2.73
CA THR A 271 6.35 0.10 -1.39
C THR A 271 5.24 0.85 -0.63
N ASN A 272 4.86 2.06 -1.07
CA ASN A 272 3.71 2.79 -0.57
C ASN A 272 2.38 2.33 -1.17
N ALA A 273 2.41 1.41 -2.14
CA ALA A 273 1.19 0.89 -2.75
C ALA A 273 0.27 0.30 -1.68
N TYR A 274 -1.03 0.53 -1.87
CA TYR A 274 -2.06 0.01 -1.00
C TYR A 274 -2.01 -1.52 -1.00
N ALA A 275 -1.94 -2.10 0.20
CA ALA A 275 -1.94 -3.54 0.36
C ALA A 275 -3.40 -4.03 0.46
N PHE A 276 -3.93 -4.57 -0.63
CA PHE A 276 -5.28 -5.12 -0.62
C PHE A 276 -5.38 -6.34 0.30
N PRO A 277 -6.57 -6.65 0.85
CA PRO A 277 -6.75 -7.79 1.76
C PRO A 277 -6.23 -9.12 1.20
N ASP A 278 -6.45 -9.37 -0.09
CA ASP A 278 -6.00 -10.59 -0.76
C ASP A 278 -4.46 -10.67 -0.83
N ASP A 279 -3.81 -9.53 -1.06
CA ASP A 279 -2.34 -9.44 -1.11
C ASP A 279 -1.75 -9.65 0.30
N LEU A 280 -2.38 -9.05 1.32
CA LEU A 280 -2.00 -9.19 2.72
C LEU A 280 -2.17 -10.62 3.26
N ALA A 281 -3.17 -11.36 2.78
CA ALA A 281 -3.41 -12.75 3.19
C ALA A 281 -2.24 -13.68 2.84
N SER A 282 -1.43 -13.31 1.85
CA SER A 282 -0.23 -14.05 1.44
C SER A 282 1.03 -13.65 2.24
N GLU A 283 0.97 -12.59 3.04
CA GLU A 283 2.14 -12.12 3.77
C GLU A 283 2.43 -12.97 5.01
N PRO A 284 3.71 -13.23 5.30
CA PRO A 284 4.10 -14.07 6.43
C PRO A 284 4.03 -13.37 7.79
N TYR A 285 3.74 -12.06 7.84
CA TYR A 285 3.75 -11.28 9.08
C TYR A 285 2.50 -10.41 9.18
N LEU A 286 1.92 -10.33 10.37
CA LEU A 286 0.84 -9.39 10.63
C LEU A 286 1.31 -7.94 10.47
N ARG A 287 0.43 -7.09 9.91
CA ARG A 287 0.63 -5.64 9.84
C ARG A 287 -0.27 -4.91 10.81
N ASN A 288 0.19 -3.77 11.31
CA ASN A 288 -0.62 -2.79 12.04
C ASN A 288 -1.55 -3.41 13.09
N VAL A 289 -1.03 -4.37 13.88
CA VAL A 289 -1.81 -5.15 14.85
C VAL A 289 -2.50 -4.33 15.95
N HIS A 290 -2.21 -3.03 16.02
CA HIS A 290 -2.90 -2.09 16.89
C HIS A 290 -4.26 -1.63 16.37
N VAL A 291 -4.55 -1.78 15.07
CA VAL A 291 -5.82 -1.34 14.48
C VAL A 291 -6.97 -2.13 15.10
N GLY A 292 -8.00 -1.41 15.56
CA GLY A 292 -9.15 -1.98 16.27
C GLY A 292 -9.05 -1.94 17.80
N LEU A 293 -7.88 -1.59 18.37
CA LEU A 293 -7.75 -1.39 19.81
C LEU A 293 -8.30 -0.01 20.23
N SER A 294 -9.17 0.01 21.23
CA SER A 294 -9.71 1.25 21.79
C SER A 294 -8.67 1.95 22.70
N PRO A 295 -8.37 3.24 22.47
CA PRO A 295 -7.54 4.01 23.39
C PRO A 295 -8.27 4.31 24.71
N PRO A 296 -7.52 4.65 25.78
CA PRO A 296 -8.08 5.18 27.01
C PRO A 296 -8.91 6.45 26.75
N THR A 297 -10.08 6.55 27.39
CA THR A 297 -10.97 7.71 27.25
C THR A 297 -10.41 8.96 27.90
N GLY A 298 -10.70 10.14 27.35
CA GLY A 298 -10.30 11.43 27.93
C GLY A 298 -8.84 11.84 27.68
N CYS A 299 -8.05 10.97 27.06
CA CYS A 299 -6.65 11.25 26.73
C CYS A 299 -6.49 11.90 25.35
N GLU A 300 -5.47 12.75 25.22
CA GLU A 300 -4.89 13.08 23.92
C GLU A 300 -4.10 11.87 23.41
N VAL A 301 -4.37 11.44 22.17
CA VAL A 301 -3.75 10.26 21.57
C VAL A 301 -2.88 10.66 20.37
N ARG A 302 -1.67 10.12 20.30
CA ARG A 302 -0.85 10.10 19.07
C ARG A 302 -0.30 8.70 18.86
N LEU A 303 -0.36 8.22 17.63
CA LEU A 303 0.05 6.88 17.23
C LEU A 303 1.18 6.97 16.21
N VAL A 304 1.82 5.82 15.96
CA VAL A 304 2.61 5.61 14.75
C VAL A 304 1.79 6.02 13.51
N SER A 305 2.44 6.72 12.56
CA SER A 305 1.82 7.13 11.31
C SER A 305 2.29 6.20 10.20
N GLY A 306 1.36 5.55 9.50
CA GLY A 306 1.67 4.59 8.43
C GLY A 306 1.64 3.13 8.85
N GLN A 307 2.31 2.28 8.08
CA GLN A 307 2.28 0.83 8.22
C GLN A 307 3.58 0.25 8.77
N TYR A 308 3.46 -0.85 9.52
CA TYR A 308 4.59 -1.64 10.00
C TYR A 308 4.21 -3.11 10.06
N LYS A 309 5.21 -4.00 10.03
CA LYS A 309 5.06 -5.44 10.26
C LYS A 309 5.39 -5.76 11.72
N TYR A 310 4.58 -6.60 12.36
CA TYR A 310 4.84 -7.07 13.71
C TYR A 310 5.91 -8.16 13.68
N ARG A 311 7.08 -7.83 14.21
CA ARG A 311 8.20 -8.75 14.33
C ARG A 311 8.31 -9.23 15.77
N HIS A 312 8.35 -10.55 15.97
CA HIS A 312 8.36 -11.18 17.29
C HIS A 312 9.17 -12.48 17.30
N TYR A 313 9.32 -13.09 18.48
CA TYR A 313 10.09 -14.32 18.67
C TYR A 313 9.62 -15.48 17.79
N GLN A 314 10.57 -16.36 17.49
CA GLN A 314 10.37 -17.61 16.73
C GLN A 314 9.95 -17.42 15.26
N GLN A 315 9.96 -16.19 14.75
CA GLN A 315 9.86 -15.92 13.31
C GLN A 315 11.18 -16.26 12.60
N ASP A 316 11.11 -16.40 11.26
CA ASP A 316 12.26 -16.59 10.37
C ASP A 316 13.12 -17.84 10.67
N ARG A 317 12.52 -18.85 11.31
CA ARG A 317 13.19 -20.08 11.77
C ARG A 317 14.33 -19.81 12.76
N MET A 318 14.21 -18.74 13.55
CA MET A 318 15.20 -18.35 14.55
C MET A 318 14.64 -18.52 15.96
N ASP A 319 15.26 -19.37 16.78
CA ASP A 319 14.96 -19.44 18.22
C ASP A 319 15.71 -18.35 18.97
N ASP A 320 15.07 -17.18 19.01
CA ASP A 320 15.56 -15.98 19.68
C ASP A 320 14.91 -15.72 21.05
N ASN A 321 14.22 -16.74 21.58
CA ASN A 321 13.54 -16.63 22.86
C ASN A 321 14.54 -16.33 23.99
N GLY A 322 14.27 -15.26 24.73
CA GLY A 322 15.08 -14.79 25.84
C GLY A 322 16.25 -13.86 25.50
N TRP A 323 16.50 -13.55 24.22
CA TRP A 323 17.60 -12.64 23.84
C TRP A 323 17.35 -11.77 22.60
N GLY A 324 16.33 -12.07 21.80
CA GLY A 324 16.06 -11.39 20.53
C GLY A 324 15.22 -10.11 20.62
N CYS A 325 14.74 -9.70 21.79
CA CYS A 325 13.65 -8.72 21.91
C CYS A 325 13.95 -7.39 21.21
N ALA A 326 15.15 -6.86 21.41
CA ALA A 326 15.61 -5.63 20.76
C ALA A 326 15.85 -5.81 19.24
N TYR A 327 16.28 -7.00 18.79
CA TYR A 327 16.40 -7.33 17.37
C TYR A 327 15.04 -7.28 16.68
N ARG A 328 14.01 -7.89 17.29
CA ARG A 328 12.64 -7.88 16.75
C ARG A 328 12.02 -6.48 16.75
N SER A 329 12.29 -5.68 17.79
CA SER A 329 11.90 -4.26 17.80
C SER A 329 12.57 -3.47 16.66
N LEU A 330 13.88 -3.66 16.44
CA LEU A 330 14.60 -3.07 15.31
C LEU A 330 14.01 -3.51 13.96
N GLN A 331 13.71 -4.81 13.78
CA GLN A 331 13.09 -5.31 12.56
C GLN A 331 11.70 -4.69 12.32
N THR A 332 10.92 -4.46 13.38
CA THR A 332 9.64 -3.72 13.29
C THR A 332 9.87 -2.30 12.80
N ILE A 333 10.84 -1.57 13.36
CA ILE A 333 11.20 -0.20 12.94
C ILE A 333 11.65 -0.18 11.48
N VAL A 334 12.54 -1.09 11.06
CA VAL A 334 13.00 -1.18 9.67
C VAL A 334 11.84 -1.46 8.73
N SER A 335 10.90 -2.33 9.11
CA SER A 335 9.71 -2.60 8.31
C SER A 335 8.83 -1.36 8.11
N TRP A 336 8.78 -0.46 9.11
CA TRP A 336 8.06 0.81 8.98
C TRP A 336 8.71 1.68 7.91
N PHE A 337 10.04 1.87 7.96
CA PHE A 337 10.76 2.66 6.95
C PHE A 337 10.61 2.07 5.55
N GLN A 338 10.59 0.74 5.43
CA GLN A 338 10.36 0.06 4.16
C GLN A 338 8.96 0.35 3.59
N LEU A 339 7.91 0.14 4.41
CA LEU A 339 6.52 0.34 4.01
C LEU A 339 6.15 1.82 3.81
N GLN A 340 6.92 2.74 4.39
CA GLN A 340 6.75 4.18 4.18
C GLN A 340 7.62 4.70 3.00
N GLY A 341 8.34 3.82 2.30
CA GLY A 341 9.08 4.20 1.09
C GLY A 341 10.44 4.86 1.34
N TYR A 342 10.93 4.87 2.58
CA TYR A 342 12.25 5.45 2.89
C TYR A 342 13.40 4.53 2.50
N THR A 343 13.14 3.23 2.32
CA THR A 343 14.18 2.27 1.98
C THR A 343 13.62 1.09 1.18
N GLU A 344 14.45 0.56 0.30
CA GLU A 344 14.22 -0.72 -0.37
C GLU A 344 15.00 -1.86 0.31
N CYS A 345 15.78 -1.55 1.36
CA CYS A 345 16.56 -2.55 2.08
C CYS A 345 15.63 -3.59 2.71
N ALA A 346 16.02 -4.86 2.56
CA ALA A 346 15.35 -5.95 3.25
C ALA A 346 15.51 -5.78 4.77
N THR A 347 14.52 -6.26 5.53
CA THR A 347 14.64 -6.32 6.98
C THR A 347 15.81 -7.24 7.36
N PRO A 348 16.80 -6.78 8.14
CA PRO A 348 17.98 -7.58 8.44
C PRO A 348 17.67 -8.72 9.41
N SER A 349 18.35 -9.85 9.23
CA SER A 349 18.41 -10.96 10.18
C SER A 349 19.23 -10.62 11.42
N HIS A 350 19.12 -11.40 12.50
CA HIS A 350 19.93 -11.22 13.71
C HIS A 350 21.42 -11.24 13.41
N ARG A 351 21.87 -12.14 12.51
CA ARG A 351 23.28 -12.25 12.14
C ARG A 351 23.77 -11.01 11.39
N GLU A 352 22.95 -10.45 10.50
CA GLU A 352 23.28 -9.20 9.79
C GLU A 352 23.33 -8.01 10.76
N ILE A 353 22.39 -7.92 11.70
CA ILE A 353 22.40 -6.90 12.76
C ILE A 353 23.70 -7.02 13.59
N GLN A 354 24.09 -8.23 13.98
CA GLN A 354 25.34 -8.46 14.71
C GLN A 354 26.57 -8.09 13.86
N GLN A 355 26.57 -8.43 12.58
CA GLN A 355 27.66 -8.10 11.66
C GLN A 355 27.81 -6.58 11.53
N ILE A 356 26.71 -5.83 11.44
CA ILE A 356 26.71 -4.37 11.40
C ILE A 356 27.39 -3.78 12.62
N LEU A 357 27.07 -4.28 13.82
CA LEU A 357 27.68 -3.81 15.06
C LEU A 357 29.19 -4.11 15.14
N VAL A 358 29.62 -5.22 14.55
CA VAL A 358 31.06 -5.51 14.41
C VAL A 358 31.72 -4.58 13.38
N ASP A 359 31.09 -4.37 12.23
CA ASP A 359 31.65 -3.58 11.13
C ASP A 359 31.84 -2.10 11.49
N ILE A 360 30.98 -1.55 12.37
CA ILE A 360 31.13 -0.19 12.90
C ILE A 360 32.08 -0.11 14.11
N GLY A 361 32.63 -1.24 14.56
CA GLY A 361 33.58 -1.31 15.67
C GLY A 361 32.97 -1.27 17.08
N ASP A 362 31.65 -1.42 17.20
CA ASP A 362 30.95 -1.42 18.51
C ASP A 362 31.11 -2.75 19.27
N LYS A 363 31.16 -3.87 18.54
CA LYS A 363 31.26 -5.23 19.10
C LYS A 363 32.47 -5.99 18.55
N PRO A 364 33.02 -6.97 19.31
CA PRO A 364 34.08 -7.85 18.81
C PRO A 364 33.54 -8.85 17.78
N ALA A 365 34.39 -9.37 16.90
CA ALA A 365 34.01 -10.34 15.86
C ALA A 365 33.28 -11.60 16.40
N SER A 366 33.56 -12.02 17.64
CA SER A 366 32.88 -13.13 18.31
C SER A 366 31.39 -12.88 18.61
N PHE A 367 30.92 -11.64 18.46
CA PHE A 367 29.52 -11.27 18.65
C PHE A 367 28.61 -11.84 17.56
N VAL A 368 29.13 -12.02 16.35
CA VAL A 368 28.37 -12.55 15.20
C VAL A 368 28.09 -14.04 15.39
N GLY A 369 26.82 -14.41 15.31
CA GLY A 369 26.33 -15.76 15.61
C GLY A 369 26.12 -16.03 17.10
N SER A 370 26.38 -15.05 17.98
CA SER A 370 26.08 -15.18 19.41
C SER A 370 24.57 -15.05 19.69
N ARG A 371 24.19 -15.32 20.94
CA ARG A 371 22.84 -15.09 21.49
C ARG A 371 22.81 -13.91 22.46
N GLN A 372 23.71 -12.94 22.26
CA GLN A 372 23.80 -11.77 23.14
C GLN A 372 22.72 -10.74 22.79
N TRP A 373 22.15 -10.15 23.83
CA TRP A 373 21.19 -9.05 23.75
C TRP A 373 21.87 -7.76 23.28
N ILE A 374 21.08 -6.87 22.69
CA ILE A 374 21.46 -5.51 22.31
C ILE A 374 20.52 -4.50 22.99
N GLY A 375 20.99 -3.27 23.19
CA GLY A 375 20.20 -2.19 23.77
C GLY A 375 19.67 -1.20 22.75
N SER A 376 19.03 -0.14 23.25
CA SER A 376 18.50 0.96 22.44
C SER A 376 19.58 1.71 21.65
N GLN A 377 20.81 1.74 22.16
CA GLN A 377 21.93 2.43 21.52
C GLN A 377 22.40 1.66 20.27
N GLU A 378 22.61 0.34 20.40
CA GLU A 378 22.94 -0.52 19.27
C GLU A 378 21.82 -0.54 18.21
N VAL A 379 20.55 -0.48 18.62
CA VAL A 379 19.41 -0.31 17.69
C VAL A 379 19.57 0.98 16.88
N GLY A 380 19.88 2.10 17.54
CA GLY A 380 20.15 3.37 16.86
C GLY A 380 21.34 3.31 15.89
N TYR A 381 22.44 2.65 16.28
CA TYR A 381 23.59 2.43 15.42
C TYR A 381 23.26 1.62 14.17
N CYS A 382 22.47 0.56 14.32
CA CYS A 382 22.03 -0.25 13.19
C CYS A 382 21.13 0.55 12.26
N LEU A 383 20.18 1.34 12.77
CA LEU A 383 19.30 2.19 11.97
C LEU A 383 20.09 3.24 11.17
N ASN A 384 21.08 3.87 11.80
CA ASN A 384 21.95 4.82 11.12
C ASN A 384 22.77 4.12 10.02
N LYS A 385 23.40 2.98 10.33
CA LYS A 385 24.24 2.27 9.35
C LYS A 385 23.45 1.69 8.17
N LEU A 386 22.23 1.20 8.41
CA LEU A 386 21.38 0.59 7.40
C LEU A 386 20.66 1.60 6.52
N LEU A 387 20.13 2.66 7.13
CA LEU A 387 19.11 3.51 6.52
C LEU A 387 19.50 5.00 6.49
N ASP A 388 20.68 5.35 7.02
CA ASP A 388 21.09 6.74 7.25
C ASP A 388 20.07 7.54 8.10
N VAL A 389 19.44 6.85 9.05
CA VAL A 389 18.43 7.44 9.95
C VAL A 389 19.07 7.88 11.25
N GLU A 390 18.93 9.17 11.58
CA GLU A 390 19.28 9.70 12.88
C GLU A 390 18.29 9.22 13.96
N CYS A 391 18.79 8.84 15.13
CA CYS A 391 17.96 8.42 16.25
C CYS A 391 18.23 9.31 17.47
N ARG A 392 17.17 9.89 18.03
CA ARG A 392 17.24 10.60 19.30
C ARG A 392 17.14 9.60 20.44
N THR A 393 18.05 9.66 21.40
CA THR A 393 17.95 8.86 22.64
C THR A 393 17.22 9.67 23.72
N MET A 394 16.22 9.05 24.34
CA MET A 394 15.54 9.60 25.51
C MET A 394 15.82 8.71 26.72
N PHE A 395 16.44 9.32 27.73
CA PHE A 395 16.83 8.65 28.98
C PHE A 395 15.76 8.85 30.04
N VAL A 396 15.45 7.78 30.76
CA VAL A 396 14.50 7.77 31.87
C VAL A 396 15.15 7.04 33.05
N SER A 397 15.33 7.73 34.16
CA SER A 397 16.08 7.22 35.32
C SER A 397 15.38 6.08 36.05
N SER A 398 14.05 6.04 35.99
CA SER A 398 13.19 5.04 36.63
C SER A 398 11.91 4.85 35.83
N GLY A 399 11.31 3.66 35.83
CA GLY A 399 9.97 3.44 35.25
C GLY A 399 8.88 4.35 35.85
N ALA A 400 9.06 4.84 37.08
CA ALA A 400 8.17 5.82 37.71
C ALA A 400 8.23 7.20 37.05
N ASP A 401 9.34 7.51 36.38
CA ASP A 401 9.54 8.79 35.69
C ASP A 401 9.02 8.75 34.24
N MET A 402 8.58 7.60 33.73
CA MET A 402 8.04 7.48 32.36
C MET A 402 6.93 8.51 32.04
N PRO A 403 5.93 8.75 32.92
CA PRO A 403 4.91 9.78 32.68
C PRO A 403 5.46 11.19 32.46
N SER A 404 6.64 11.52 33.00
CA SER A 404 7.29 12.84 32.77
C SER A 404 7.69 13.05 31.31
N LYS A 405 7.79 11.97 30.51
CA LYS A 405 8.16 11.97 29.10
C LYS A 405 6.98 11.96 28.13
N SER A 406 5.75 11.88 28.61
CA SER A 406 4.55 11.73 27.76
C SER A 406 4.41 12.84 26.72
N ARG A 407 4.70 14.10 27.07
CA ARG A 407 4.66 15.23 26.12
C ARG A 407 5.72 15.13 25.02
N GLU A 408 6.92 14.63 25.35
CA GLU A 408 7.97 14.41 24.36
C GLU A 408 7.60 13.28 23.39
N LEU A 409 6.96 12.21 23.88
CA LEU A 409 6.44 11.12 23.05
C LEU A 409 5.27 11.57 22.16
N LEU A 410 4.35 12.39 22.67
CA LEU A 410 3.28 13.00 21.86
C LEU A 410 3.88 13.76 20.67
N ALA A 411 4.84 14.64 20.94
CA ALA A 411 5.51 15.42 19.90
C ALA A 411 6.26 14.54 18.89
N HIS A 412 6.88 13.43 19.34
CA HIS A 412 7.54 12.47 18.45
C HIS A 412 6.56 11.81 17.48
N PHE A 413 5.43 11.28 17.99
CA PHE A 413 4.44 10.62 17.15
C PHE A 413 3.72 11.60 16.22
N GLU A 414 3.53 12.85 16.64
CA GLU A 414 2.96 13.90 15.80
C GLU A 414 3.90 14.32 14.66
N LYS A 415 5.19 14.52 14.96
CA LYS A 415 6.17 15.01 13.97
C LYS A 415 6.73 13.91 13.08
N HIS A 416 7.16 12.80 13.68
CA HIS A 416 7.86 11.72 12.98
C HIS A 416 6.96 10.50 12.76
N GLY A 417 6.13 10.17 13.75
CA GLY A 417 5.21 9.04 13.64
C GLY A 417 5.90 7.68 13.51
N THR A 418 7.18 7.56 13.87
CA THR A 418 7.95 6.31 13.78
C THR A 418 7.78 5.46 15.06
N PRO A 419 7.84 4.11 14.97
CA PRO A 419 7.88 3.25 16.15
C PRO A 419 9.11 3.53 17.01
N VAL A 420 8.95 3.45 18.33
CA VAL A 420 10.00 3.75 19.32
C VAL A 420 10.40 2.47 20.04
N MET A 421 11.67 2.08 19.95
CA MET A 421 12.18 0.98 20.76
C MET A 421 12.48 1.49 22.17
N ILE A 422 12.05 0.74 23.19
CA ILE A 422 12.38 0.99 24.60
C ILE A 422 13.11 -0.21 25.18
N GLY A 423 14.25 0.02 25.81
CA GLY A 423 15.02 -1.00 26.52
C GLY A 423 15.16 -0.65 28.02
N GLY A 424 14.95 -1.63 28.88
CA GLY A 424 15.17 -1.51 30.33
C GLY A 424 15.56 -2.86 30.93
N GLY A 425 16.71 -2.91 31.60
CA GLY A 425 17.30 -4.19 32.04
C GLY A 425 17.55 -5.13 30.86
N MET A 426 17.04 -6.36 30.94
CA MET A 426 17.17 -7.39 29.89
C MET A 426 15.96 -7.46 28.94
N LEU A 427 15.01 -6.53 29.04
CA LEU A 427 13.78 -6.54 28.24
C LEU A 427 13.73 -5.34 27.29
N ALA A 428 13.14 -5.59 26.12
CA ALA A 428 12.87 -4.57 25.12
C ALA A 428 11.43 -4.68 24.63
N HIS A 429 10.80 -3.54 24.39
CA HIS A 429 9.48 -3.45 23.78
C HIS A 429 9.48 -2.39 22.67
N THR A 430 8.41 -2.33 21.89
CA THR A 430 8.19 -1.27 20.91
C THR A 430 6.97 -0.45 21.33
N ILE A 431 7.13 0.86 21.51
CA ILE A 431 6.03 1.79 21.72
C ILE A 431 5.60 2.31 20.35
N ILE A 432 4.31 2.18 20.04
CA ILE A 432 3.71 2.58 18.77
C ILE A 432 2.57 3.60 18.97
N GLY A 433 2.45 4.14 20.18
CA GLY A 433 1.51 5.20 20.50
C GLY A 433 1.54 5.60 21.97
N ILE A 434 0.97 6.76 22.25
CA ILE A 434 0.86 7.37 23.57
C ILE A 434 -0.53 7.97 23.72
N ALA A 435 -1.12 7.79 24.89
CA ALA A 435 -2.36 8.42 25.32
C ALA A 435 -2.07 9.13 26.65
N PHE A 436 -2.30 10.45 26.67
CA PHE A 436 -1.96 11.30 27.80
C PHE A 436 -3.14 12.19 28.19
N ASP A 437 -3.56 12.13 29.46
CA ASP A 437 -4.52 13.06 30.01
C ASP A 437 -3.79 14.26 30.63
N SER A 438 -3.90 15.42 30.00
CA SER A 438 -3.25 16.65 30.46
C SER A 438 -3.82 17.21 31.77
N LYS A 439 -5.02 16.76 32.21
CA LYS A 439 -5.66 17.19 33.45
C LYS A 439 -5.22 16.34 34.64
N THR A 440 -5.16 15.01 34.46
CA THR A 440 -4.80 14.08 35.55
C THR A 440 -3.30 13.77 35.58
N GLY A 441 -2.61 13.90 34.44
CA GLY A 441 -1.24 13.43 34.25
C GLY A 441 -1.14 11.95 33.88
N ASP A 442 -2.28 11.25 33.77
CA ASP A 442 -2.29 9.83 33.45
C ASP A 442 -1.73 9.56 32.06
N SER A 443 -0.88 8.55 31.97
CA SER A 443 -0.14 8.20 30.77
C SER A 443 -0.28 6.72 30.47
N HIS A 444 -0.65 6.41 29.23
CA HIS A 444 -0.78 5.05 28.71
C HIS A 444 0.02 4.90 27.42
N TYR A 445 0.71 3.78 27.29
CA TYR A 445 1.60 3.47 26.20
C TYR A 445 0.99 2.35 25.37
N LEU A 446 0.90 2.52 24.07
CA LEU A 446 0.51 1.44 23.17
C LEU A 446 1.75 0.60 22.89
N VAL A 447 1.83 -0.55 23.55
CA VAL A 447 3.01 -1.42 23.53
C VAL A 447 2.77 -2.56 22.55
N LEU A 448 3.76 -2.79 21.70
CA LEU A 448 3.93 -3.96 20.85
C LEU A 448 5.06 -4.81 21.41
N ASP A 449 4.71 -5.98 21.92
CA ASP A 449 5.59 -6.86 22.68
C ASP A 449 6.31 -7.87 21.75
N PRO A 450 7.63 -7.79 21.58
CA PRO A 450 8.36 -8.70 20.70
C PRO A 450 8.50 -10.12 21.25
N HIS A 451 8.12 -10.38 22.51
CA HIS A 451 8.30 -11.68 23.16
C HIS A 451 7.24 -12.73 22.79
N TYR A 452 6.23 -12.35 21.99
CA TYR A 452 5.23 -13.30 21.51
C TYR A 452 5.87 -14.43 20.69
N THR A 453 5.52 -15.67 20.99
CA THR A 453 6.06 -16.88 20.34
C THR A 453 5.00 -17.68 19.59
N GLY A 454 3.75 -17.19 19.55
CA GLY A 454 2.65 -17.93 18.93
C GLY A 454 2.57 -17.71 17.43
N ALA A 455 1.54 -18.30 16.81
CA ALA A 455 1.23 -18.12 15.39
C ALA A 455 0.71 -16.70 15.08
N GLU A 456 0.70 -16.33 13.80
CA GLU A 456 0.25 -15.02 13.26
C GLU A 456 -1.28 -14.81 13.39
N GLU A 457 -1.77 -14.80 14.62
CA GLU A 457 -3.19 -14.73 14.96
C GLU A 457 -3.53 -13.40 15.64
N LEU A 458 -4.07 -12.45 14.86
CA LEU A 458 -4.38 -11.09 15.34
C LEU A 458 -5.22 -11.08 16.62
N SER A 459 -6.23 -11.96 16.69
CA SER A 459 -7.11 -12.08 17.85
C SER A 459 -6.34 -12.47 19.12
N THR A 460 -5.35 -13.35 19.01
CA THR A 460 -4.51 -13.76 20.14
C THR A 460 -3.58 -12.63 20.55
N VAL A 461 -2.96 -11.95 19.58
CA VAL A 461 -2.06 -10.81 19.80
C VAL A 461 -2.77 -9.70 20.57
N GLN A 462 -4.00 -9.35 20.18
CA GLN A 462 -4.78 -8.30 20.83
C GLN A 462 -5.38 -8.76 22.17
N ASN A 463 -6.09 -9.89 22.21
CA ASN A 463 -6.84 -10.32 23.40
C ASN A 463 -5.93 -10.71 24.58
N LYS A 464 -4.73 -11.23 24.30
CA LYS A 464 -3.74 -11.54 25.35
C LYS A 464 -2.83 -10.35 25.67
N GLY A 465 -3.01 -9.22 25.00
CA GLY A 465 -2.30 -7.97 25.29
C GLY A 465 -0.84 -7.95 24.86
N TRP A 466 -0.45 -8.74 23.85
CA TRP A 466 0.86 -8.65 23.18
C TRP A 466 0.97 -7.38 22.33
N CYS A 467 -0.15 -6.90 21.79
CA CYS A 467 -0.32 -5.52 21.38
C CYS A 467 -1.45 -4.90 22.20
N GLY A 468 -1.18 -3.84 22.95
CA GLY A 468 -2.19 -3.26 23.84
C GLY A 468 -1.77 -1.99 24.55
N TRP A 469 -2.78 -1.23 25.01
CA TRP A 469 -2.57 -0.08 25.87
C TRP A 469 -2.17 -0.52 27.28
N LYS A 470 -1.07 0.04 27.79
CA LYS A 470 -0.50 -0.27 29.10
C LYS A 470 -0.36 1.02 29.91
N GLY A 471 -0.80 1.01 31.17
CA GLY A 471 -0.61 2.16 32.08
C GLY A 471 0.85 2.30 32.54
N ALA A 472 1.15 3.37 33.27
CA ALA A 472 2.49 3.66 33.77
C ALA A 472 3.12 2.53 34.62
N ASN A 473 2.29 1.78 35.35
CA ASN A 473 2.73 0.64 36.19
C ASN A 473 3.22 -0.58 35.40
N PHE A 474 3.12 -0.56 34.07
CA PHE A 474 3.70 -1.60 33.22
C PHE A 474 5.23 -1.60 33.25
N TRP A 475 5.82 -0.41 33.42
CA TRP A 475 7.27 -0.26 33.54
C TRP A 475 7.71 -0.65 34.95
N ASP A 476 8.86 -1.29 35.07
CA ASP A 476 9.47 -1.56 36.37
C ASP A 476 9.91 -0.25 37.01
N GLN A 477 9.35 0.07 38.17
CA GLN A 477 9.47 1.38 38.80
C GLN A 477 10.88 1.65 39.36
N ASN A 478 11.76 0.65 39.40
CA ASN A 478 13.11 0.78 39.93
C ASN A 478 14.20 0.65 38.85
N SER A 479 13.80 0.38 37.61
CA SER A 479 14.70 0.18 36.48
C SER A 479 14.80 1.45 35.65
N PHE A 480 16.00 1.75 35.14
CA PHE A 480 16.18 2.79 34.13
C PHE A 480 15.73 2.29 32.76
N TYR A 481 15.32 3.22 31.91
CA TYR A 481 14.90 2.95 30.53
C TYR A 481 15.58 3.91 29.56
N ASN A 482 15.96 3.37 28.40
CA ASN A 482 16.44 4.15 27.28
C ASN A 482 15.51 3.90 26.08
N LEU A 483 15.03 4.99 25.48
CA LEU A 483 14.19 4.94 24.30
C LEU A 483 14.99 5.41 23.09
N CYS A 484 14.96 4.64 22.01
CA CYS A 484 15.48 5.01 20.70
C CYS A 484 14.32 5.55 19.85
N LEU A 485 14.37 6.84 19.52
CA LEU A 485 13.35 7.54 18.74
C LEU A 485 13.89 7.83 17.33
N PRO A 486 13.59 6.99 16.32
CA PRO A 486 14.06 7.19 14.95
C PRO A 486 13.45 8.45 14.34
N GLN A 487 14.27 9.34 13.78
CA GLN A 487 13.80 10.57 13.17
C GLN A 487 13.46 10.30 11.70
N ARG A 488 12.20 10.56 11.32
CA ARG A 488 11.76 10.45 9.92
C ARG A 488 12.56 11.41 9.02
N PRO A 489 13.29 10.92 8.00
CA PRO A 489 13.97 11.78 7.01
C PRO A 489 12.97 12.55 6.15
N THR A 490 13.46 13.58 5.46
CA THR A 490 12.72 14.26 4.38
C THR A 490 13.04 13.57 3.05
N ALA A 491 12.04 13.00 2.37
CA ALA A 491 12.21 12.27 1.11
C ALA A 491 10.91 12.25 0.28
N ILE A 492 11.02 11.88 -1.02
CA ILE A 492 9.90 11.74 -1.99
C ILE A 492 10.00 10.39 -2.73
#